data_AF-A0A0A2N3I1-F1
#
_entry.id   AF-A0A0A2N3I1-F1
#
_cell.length_a   1.000
_cell.length_b   1.000
_cell.length_c   1.000
_cell.angle_alpha   90.00
_cell.angle_beta   90.00
_cell.angle_gamma   90.00
#
_symmetry.space_group_name_H-M   'P 1'
#
loop_
_entity.id
_entity.type
_entity.pdbx_description
1 polymer ?
#
loop_
_entity_poly.entity_id
_entity_poly.type
_entity_poly.pdbx_seq_one_letter_code
_entity_poly.pdbx_strand_id
1 'polypeptide(L)' 'MKKLKIYYIVALPLLLVALFWLFTQAFHLLTAASDIMVIAGAVLMGFALFIIFKLCIFAFNKIV' A
#
# COMPACT_ATOMS: atom_id res chain seq x y z
N MET A 1 15.05 -19.83 -12.32
CA MET A 1 13.67 -19.70 -11.78
C MET A 1 13.57 -19.73 -10.25
N LYS A 2 14.42 -20.46 -9.50
CA LYS A 2 14.33 -20.55 -8.02
C LYS A 2 14.62 -19.23 -7.27
N LYS A 3 15.58 -18.41 -7.73
CA LYS A 3 15.92 -17.12 -7.09
C LYS A 3 14.75 -16.12 -7.08
N LEU A 4 13.99 -16.04 -8.18
CA LEU A 4 12.80 -15.18 -8.29
C LEU A 4 11.74 -15.46 -7.22
N LYS A 5 11.50 -16.74 -6.88
CA LYS A 5 10.53 -17.11 -5.84
C LYS A 5 10.91 -16.58 -4.46
N ILE A 6 12.20 -16.58 -4.10
CA ILE A 6 12.69 -16.07 -2.81
C ILE A 6 12.49 -14.54 -2.74
N TYR A 7 12.77 -13.82 -3.83
CA TYR A 7 12.50 -12.38 -3.89
C TYR A 7 11.03 -12.07 -3.63
N TYR A 8 10.09 -12.83 -4.20
CA TYR A 8 8.66 -12.62 -3.93
C TYR A 8 8.26 -12.92 -2.49
N ILE A 9 8.82 -13.98 -1.89
CA ILE A 9 8.54 -14.36 -0.49
C ILE A 9 8.99 -13.28 0.50
N VAL A 10 10.08 -12.57 0.21
CA VAL A 10 10.60 -11.50 1.08
C VAL A 10 10.01 -10.14 0.76
N ALA A 11 9.83 -9.81 -0.53
CA ALA A 11 9.33 -8.51 -0.96
C ALA A 11 7.84 -8.31 -0.66
N LEU A 12 7.02 -9.37 -0.74
CA LEU A 12 5.57 -9.26 -0.52
C LEU A 12 5.24 -8.89 0.94
N PRO A 13 5.81 -9.53 1.98
CA PRO A 13 5.60 -9.09 3.36
C PRO A 13 6.09 -7.67 3.64
N LEU A 14 7.27 -7.30 3.11
CA LEU A 14 7.80 -5.95 3.27
C LEU A 14 6.87 -4.89 2.66
N LEU A 15 6.31 -5.19 1.49
CA LEU A 15 5.35 -4.30 0.83
C LEU A 15 4.06 -4.16 1.62
N LEU A 16 3.55 -5.25 2.21
CA LEU A 16 2.37 -5.21 3.07
C LEU A 16 2.62 -4.38 4.34
N VAL A 17 3.79 -4.51 4.97
CA VAL A 17 4.17 -3.70 6.12
C VAL A 17 4.26 -2.21 5.75
N ALA A 18 4.87 -1.89 4.61
CA ALA A 18 4.95 -0.52 4.12
C ALA A 18 3.56 0.08 3.85
N LEU A 19 2.65 -0.70 3.25
CA LEU A 19 1.26 -0.29 3.03
C LEU A 19 0.50 -0.07 4.33
N PHE A 20 0.66 -0.97 5.31
CA PHE A 20 0.04 -0.81 6.62
C PHE A 20 0.50 0.47 7.31
N TRP A 21 1.81 0.74 7.27
CA TRP A 21 2.36 1.99 7.79
C TRP A 21 1.80 3.21 7.07
N LEU A 22 1.72 3.19 5.73
CA LEU A 22 1.11 4.28 4.96
C LEU A 22 -0.35 4.52 5.35
N PHE A 23 -1.14 3.47 5.59
CA PHE A 23 -2.52 3.64 6.08
C PHE A 23 -2.60 4.28 7.45
N THR A 24 -1.71 3.92 8.38
CA THR A 24 -1.68 4.56 9.70
C THR A 24 -1.40 6.06 9.57
N GLN A 25 -0.44 6.45 8.73
CA GLN A 25 -0.12 7.87 8.47
C GLN A 25 -1.28 8.60 7.79
N ALA A 26 -1.90 7.98 6.78
CA ALA A 26 -3.06 8.56 6.11
C ALA A 26 -4.22 8.79 7.10
N PHE A 27 -4.48 7.85 8.00
CA PHE A 27 -5.55 7.96 8.99
C PHE A 27 -5.26 9.04 10.05
N HIS A 28 -4.02 9.14 10.50
CA HIS A 28 -3.59 10.23 11.38
C HIS A 28 -3.77 11.61 10.73
N LEU A 29 -3.44 11.74 9.45
CA LEU A 29 -3.63 12.98 8.70
C LEU A 29 -5.11 13.31 8.45
N LEU A 30 -5.93 12.30 8.17
CA LEU A 30 -7.38 12.46 7.96
C LEU A 30 -8.13 12.91 9.22
N THR A 31 -7.60 12.61 10.40
CA THR A 31 -8.18 13.00 11.70
C THR A 31 -7.59 14.30 12.26
N ALA A 32 -6.68 14.94 11.53
CA ALA A 32 -6.06 16.19 11.95
C ALA A 32 -7.05 17.37 11.88
N ALA A 33 -6.86 18.37 12.75
CA ALA A 33 -7.73 19.55 12.81
C ALA A 33 -7.52 20.56 11.66
N SER A 34 -6.49 20.36 10.83
CA SER A 34 -6.15 21.25 9.71
C SER A 34 -6.64 20.68 8.39
N ASP A 35 -7.42 21.47 7.64
CA ASP A 35 -7.96 21.08 6.33
C ASP A 35 -6.87 20.61 5.35
N ILE A 36 -5.70 21.27 5.37
CA ILE A 36 -4.55 20.92 4.52
C ILE A 36 -4.05 19.50 4.84
N MET A 37 -4.02 19.14 6.13
CA MET A 37 -3.59 17.82 6.58
C MET A 37 -4.60 16.74 6.20
N VAL A 38 -5.90 17.05 6.29
CA VAL A 38 -6.97 16.14 5.85
C VAL A 38 -6.87 15.86 4.36
N ILE A 39 -6.64 16.88 3.53
CA ILE A 39 -6.43 16.73 2.08
C ILE A 39 -5.20 15.88 1.80
N ALA A 40 -4.08 16.14 2.48
CA ALA A 40 -2.87 15.33 2.34
C ALA A 40 -3.11 13.86 2.72
N GLY A 41 -3.86 13.60 3.80
CA GLY A 41 -4.27 12.27 4.22
C GLY A 41 -5.13 11.55 3.19
N ALA A 42 -6.07 12.25 2.56
CA ALA A 42 -6.92 11.70 1.49
C ALA A 42 -6.09 11.31 0.25
N VAL A 43 -5.14 12.16 -0.15
CA VAL A 43 -4.21 11.87 -1.26
C VAL A 43 -3.34 10.65 -0.94
N LEU A 44 -2.79 10.59 0.28
CA LEU A 44 -1.95 9.47 0.72
C LEU A 44 -2.74 8.14 0.75
N MET A 45 -3.98 8.19 1.25
CA MET A 45 -4.92 7.07 1.26
C MET A 45 -5.22 6.57 -0.16
N GLY A 46 -5.54 7.50 -1.08
CA GLY A 46 -5.79 7.18 -2.48
C GLY A 46 -4.60 6.50 -3.16
N PHE A 47 -3.38 6.99 -2.89
CA PHE A 47 -2.16 6.39 -3.43
C PHE A 47 -1.91 4.97 -2.88
N ALA A 48 -2.11 4.75 -1.58
CA ALA A 48 -1.99 3.43 -0.96
C ALA A 48 -3.01 2.43 -1.56
N LEU A 49 -4.27 2.84 -1.73
CA LEU A 49 -5.31 2.03 -2.36
C LEU A 49 -4.99 1.69 -3.82
N PHE A 50 -4.44 2.64 -4.57
CA PHE A 50 -4.00 2.41 -5.95
C PHE A 50 -2.90 1.33 -6.05
N ILE A 51 -1.92 1.36 -5.13
CA ILE A 51 -0.87 0.33 -5.07
C ILE A 51 -1.48 -1.04 -4.77
N ILE A 52 -2.43 -1.13 -3.83
CA ILE A 52 -3.11 -2.38 -3.50
C ILE A 52 -3.91 -2.90 -4.69
N PHE A 53 -4.64 -2.04 -5.38
CA PHE A 53 -5.38 -2.41 -6.58
C PHE A 53 -4.46 -3.03 -7.64
N LYS A 54 -3.30 -2.41 -7.90
CA LYS A 54 -2.27 -2.95 -8.79
C LYS A 54 -1.74 -4.30 -8.33
N LEU A 55 -1.50 -4.48 -7.02
CA LEU A 55 -1.05 -5.74 -6.46
C LEU A 55 -2.09 -6.85 -6.58
N CYS A 56 -3.37 -6.54 -6.35
CA CYS A 56 -4.46 -7.48 -6.54
C CYS A 56 -4.57 -7.93 -7.99
N ILE A 57 -4.50 -7.00 -8.97
CA ILE A 57 -4.49 -7.35 -10.39
C ILE A 57 -3.28 -8.22 -10.74
N PHE A 58 -2.09 -7.85 -10.25
CA PHE A 58 -0.88 -8.63 -10.49
C PHE A 58 -1.01 -10.04 -9.93
N ALA A 59 -1.50 -10.19 -8.70
CA ALA A 59 -1.71 -11.48 -8.06
C ALA A 59 -2.76 -12.31 -8.80
N PHE A 60 -3.88 -11.70 -9.20
CA PHE A 60 -4.94 -12.36 -9.95
C PHE A 60 -4.41 -12.91 -11.29
N ASN A 61 -3.73 -12.08 -12.09
CA ASN A 61 -3.14 -12.48 -13.38
C ASN A 61 -1.98 -13.49 -13.26
N LYS A 62 -1.41 -13.67 -12.07
CA LYS A 62 -0.31 -14.62 -11.82
C LYS A 62 -0.78 -15.94 -11.24
N ILE A 63 -1.94 -15.96 -10.59
CA ILE A 63 -2.49 -17.10 -9.85
C ILE A 63 -3.62 -17.78 -10.66
N VAL A 64 -4.46 -17.00 -11.35
CA VAL A 64 -5.50 -17.45 -12.29
C VAL A 64 -4.92 -17.48 -13.70
#